data_AF-A0A7X7J0B9-F1
#
_entry.id   AF-A0A7X7J0B9-F1
#
_cell.length_a   1.000
_cell.length_b   1.000
_cell.length_c   1.000
_cell.angle_alpha   90.00
_cell.angle_beta   90.00
_cell.angle_gamma   90.00
#
_symmetry.space_group_name_H-M   'P 1'
#
loop_
_entity.id
_entity.type
_entity.pdbx_description
1 polymer ?
#
loop_
_entity_poly.entity_id
_entity_poly.type
_entity_poly.pdbx_seq_one_letter_code
_entity_poly.pdbx_strand_id
1 'polypeptide(L)' 'MCTKIACWFPVLSLLILFPPRSWAESEFPGRYVIFQDSMAGYIDADGRVVIEPQFRTGWEFSE' A
#
# COMPACT_ATOMS: atom_id res chain seq x y z
N MET A 1 4.65 -34.40 -33.62
CA MET A 1 5.14 -33.42 -32.62
C MET A 1 4.49 -32.06 -32.89
N CYS A 2 3.29 -31.74 -32.35
CA CYS A 2 2.75 -30.36 -32.42
C CYS A 2 1.50 -30.10 -31.55
N THR A 3 1.39 -30.66 -30.33
CA THR A 3 0.13 -30.56 -29.55
C THR A 3 0.33 -30.39 -28.03
N LYS A 4 1.43 -29.76 -27.58
CA LYS A 4 1.57 -29.38 -26.16
C LYS A 4 1.43 -27.87 -25.90
N ILE A 5 1.66 -27.03 -26.91
CA ILE A 5 1.66 -25.55 -26.76
C ILE A 5 0.24 -24.97 -26.87
N ALA A 6 -0.66 -25.62 -27.62
CA ALA A 6 -2.03 -25.12 -27.85
C ALA A 6 -2.96 -25.25 -26.63
N CYS A 7 -2.69 -26.16 -25.70
CA CYS A 7 -3.51 -26.33 -24.48
C CYS A 7 -3.17 -25.34 -23.35
N TRP A 8 -2.04 -24.64 -23.45
CA TRP A 8 -1.64 -23.65 -22.45
C TRP A 8 -2.09 -22.23 -22.79
N PHE A 9 -2.39 -21.95 -24.05
CA PHE A 9 -2.87 -20.64 -24.49
C PHE A 9 -4.14 -20.15 -23.77
N PRO A 10 -5.20 -20.98 -23.57
CA PRO A 10 -6.37 -20.50 -22.83
C PRO A 10 -6.12 -20.37 -21.32
N VAL A 11 -5.20 -21.17 -20.76
CA VAL A 11 -4.83 -21.12 -19.32
C VAL A 11 -4.02 -19.85 -19.02
N LEU A 12 -3.09 -19.49 -19.89
CA LEU A 12 -2.29 -18.26 -19.79
C LEU A 12 -3.15 -17.02 -20.02
N SER A 13 -4.13 -17.10 -20.94
CA SER A 13 -5.10 -16.02 -21.18
C SER A 13 -6.06 -15.79 -20.02
N LEU A 14 -6.40 -16.82 -19.25
CA LEU A 14 -7.32 -16.71 -18.10
C LEU A 14 -6.64 -16.07 -16.88
N LEU A 15 -5.32 -16.25 -16.71
CA LEU A 15 -4.52 -15.64 -15.64
C LEU A 15 -4.37 -14.11 -15.79
N ILE A 16 -4.48 -13.57 -17.01
CA ILE A 16 -4.38 -12.12 -17.28
C ILE A 16 -5.71 -11.40 -17.00
N LEU A 17 -6.85 -12.06 -17.22
CA LEU A 17 -8.20 -11.51 -16.98
C LEU A 17 -8.65 -11.60 -15.52
N PHE A 18 -8.07 -12.53 -14.75
CA PHE A 18 -8.24 -12.65 -13.31
C PHE A 18 -6.90 -12.45 -12.63
N PRO A 19 -6.36 -11.22 -12.56
CA PRO A 19 -5.25 -10.96 -11.66
C PRO A 19 -5.72 -11.37 -10.25
N PRO A 20 -4.94 -12.14 -9.48
CA PRO A 20 -5.35 -12.45 -8.13
C PRO A 20 -5.45 -11.11 -7.39
N ARG A 21 -6.57 -10.92 -6.71
CA ARG A 21 -6.94 -9.71 -5.96
C ARG A 21 -5.89 -9.28 -4.91
N SER A 22 -4.87 -10.09 -4.72
CA SER A 22 -3.75 -9.96 -3.78
C SER A 22 -2.65 -9.01 -4.24
N TRP A 23 -2.61 -8.58 -5.52
CA TRP A 23 -1.70 -7.49 -5.94
C TRP A 23 -2.40 -6.14 -5.81
N ALA A 24 -3.02 -5.88 -4.66
CA ALA A 24 -3.10 -4.50 -4.21
C ALA A 24 -1.69 -4.18 -3.72
N GLU A 25 -0.80 -3.79 -4.63
CA GLU A 25 0.46 -3.13 -4.27
C GLU A 25 0.04 -1.97 -3.38
N SER A 26 0.25 -2.10 -2.07
CA SER A 26 -0.04 -1.02 -1.16
C SER A 26 1.08 -0.01 -1.37
N GLU A 27 0.92 0.80 -2.40
CA GLU A 27 1.72 2.00 -2.59
C GLU A 27 1.30 2.91 -1.45
N PHE A 28 2.01 2.80 -0.33
CA PHE A 28 1.97 3.80 0.72
C PHE A 28 3.00 4.85 0.29
N PRO A 29 2.63 5.84 -0.56
CA PRO A 29 3.53 6.95 -0.83
C PRO A 29 3.96 7.50 0.53
N GLY A 30 5.26 7.76 0.68
CA GLY A 30 5.89 8.10 1.94
C GLY A 30 5.00 9.00 2.79
N ARG A 31 4.49 8.47 3.90
CA ARG A 31 3.72 9.26 4.87
C ARG A 31 4.68 9.80 5.89
N TYR A 32 4.66 11.11 6.06
CA TYR A 32 5.52 11.79 7.01
C TYR A 32 4.68 12.21 8.22
N VAL A 33 5.27 12.07 9.40
CA VAL A 33 4.65 12.56 10.64
C VAL A 33 4.84 14.06 10.70
N ILE A 34 3.76 14.79 10.98
CA ILE A 34 3.80 16.21 11.29
C ILE A 34 3.47 16.43 12.75
N PHE A 35 4.10 17.44 13.35
CA PHE A 35 3.87 17.84 14.72
C PHE A 35 3.36 19.27 14.78
N GLN A 36 2.20 19.47 15.41
CA GLN A 36 1.67 20.80 15.73
C GLN A 36 1.12 20.78 17.15
N ASP A 37 1.42 21.81 17.94
CA ASP A 37 0.91 21.99 19.31
C ASP A 37 1.06 20.75 20.22
N SER A 38 2.19 20.04 20.11
CA SER A 38 2.47 18.78 20.84
C SER A 38 1.58 17.59 20.44
N MET A 39 0.88 17.69 19.32
CA MET A 39 0.06 16.65 18.71
C MET A 39 0.68 16.19 17.39
N ALA A 40 0.55 14.91 17.10
CA ALA A 40 1.04 14.24 15.91
C ALA A 40 -0.10 13.98 14.91
N GLY A 41 0.21 14.18 13.63
CA GLY A 41 -0.64 13.88 12.49
C GLY A 41 0.19 13.30 11.34
N TYR A 42 -0.43 13.12 10.18
CA TYR A 42 0.23 12.54 9.00
C TYR A 42 -0.06 13.35 7.74
N ILE A 43 0.98 13.52 6.92
CA ILE A 43 0.89 14.07 5.57
C ILE A 43 1.29 13.02 4.53
N ASP A 44 0.74 13.12 3.32
CA ASP A 44 1.21 12.36 2.17
C ASP A 44 2.45 13.00 1.52
N ALA A 45 3.01 12.32 0.52
CA ALA A 45 4.17 12.81 -0.22
C ALA A 45 3.86 14.07 -1.07
N ASP A 46 2.58 14.33 -1.36
CA ASP A 46 2.11 15.53 -2.07
C ASP A 46 1.90 16.73 -1.11
N GLY A 47 2.13 16.55 0.19
CA GLY A 47 1.99 17.58 1.23
C GLY A 47 0.56 17.80 1.73
N ARG A 48 -0.38 16.89 1.42
CA ARG A 48 -1.76 16.95 1.93
C ARG A 48 -1.83 16.32 3.31
N VAL A 49 -2.56 16.97 4.22
CA VAL A 49 -2.86 16.41 5.55
C VAL A 49 -3.86 15.28 5.39
N VAL A 50 -3.40 14.06 5.63
CA VAL A 50 -4.24 12.85 5.60
C VAL A 50 -4.90 12.65 6.97
N ILE A 51 -4.18 12.99 8.03
CA ILE A 51 -4.65 12.91 9.41
C ILE A 51 -4.21 14.20 10.11
N GLU A 52 -5.17 15.00 10.57
CA GLU A 52 -4.87 16.21 11.33
C GLU A 52 -4.12 15.89 12.64
N PRO A 53 -3.24 16.79 13.12
CA PRO A 53 -2.56 16.64 14.41
C PRO A 53 -3.55 16.51 15.57
N GLN A 54 -3.80 15.27 16.00
CA GLN A 54 -4.81 14.98 17.03
C GLN A 54 -4.38 13.89 18.03
N PHE A 55 -3.18 13.31 17.86
CA PHE A 55 -2.68 12.28 18.76
C PHE A 55 -1.50 12.79 19.57
N ARG A 56 -1.49 12.55 20.89
CA ARG A 56 -0.24 12.73 21.65
C ARG A 56 0.71 11.61 21.29
N THR A 57 1.96 11.95 20.96
CA THR A 57 2.99 10.94 20.73
C THR A 57 3.26 10.13 21.99
N GLY A 58 3.45 8.83 21.80
CA GLY A 58 3.93 7.94 22.86
C GLY A 58 5.38 8.27 23.21
N TRP A 59 5.69 8.26 24.51
CA TRP A 59 7.06 8.39 24.99
C TRP A 59 7.77 7.05 24.90
N GLU A 60 9.11 7.08 25.05
CA GLU A 60 9.89 5.87 25.22
C GLU A 60 9.35 5.07 26.42
N PHE A 61 9.10 3.79 26.22
CA PHE A 61 8.72 2.88 27.29
C PHE A 61 9.96 2.49 28.10
N SER A 62 9.84 2.51 29.44
CA SER A 62 10.83 1.98 30.37
C SER A 62 10.11 1.15 31.43
N GLU A 63 10.60 -0.06 31.69
CA GLU A 63 10.16 -0.95 32.78
C GLU A 63 11.17 -0.92 33.94
#